data_AF-A0A836CN23-F1
#
_entry.id   AF-A0A836CN23-F1
#
_cell.length_a   1.000
_cell.length_b   1.000
_cell.length_c   1.000
_cell.angle_alpha   90.00
_cell.angle_beta   90.00
_cell.angle_gamma   90.00
#
_symmetry.space_group_name_H-M   'P 1'
#
loop_
_entity.id
_entity.type
_entity.pdbx_description
1 polymer ?
#
loop_
_entity_poly.entity_id
_entity_poly.type
_entity_poly.pdbx_seq_one_letter_code
_entity_poly.pdbx_strand_id
1 'polypeptide(L)' 'EVCFRCNINRPLTKAFTVYAGMQFADKPVSSLRFFLNGDLVWPSETPSELGLKDDDTIECMVEPSG' A
#
# COMPACT_ATOMS: atom_id res chain seq x y z
N GLU A 1 -4.50 -6.72 10.36
CA GLU A 1 -3.95 -5.38 10.10
C GLU A 1 -2.43 -5.45 10.25
N VAL A 2 -1.67 -4.74 9.42
CA VAL A 2 -0.21 -4.68 9.50
C VAL A 2 0.18 -3.21 9.59
N CYS A 3 0.90 -2.84 10.64
CA CYS A 3 1.31 -1.45 10.85
C CYS A 3 2.72 -1.23 10.27
N PHE A 4 2.87 -0.16 9.49
CA PHE A 4 4.18 0.25 8.95
C PHE A 4 4.55 1.64 9.45
N ARG A 5 5.78 1.80 9.93
CA ARG A 5 6.38 3.13 10.12
C ARG A 5 7.07 3.53 8.83
N CYS A 6 6.46 4.47 8.09
CA CYS A 6 7.03 5.02 6.86
C CYS A 6 7.49 6.48 7.05
N ASN A 7 8.39 6.91 6.17
CA ASN A 7 8.79 8.31 6.07
C ASN A 7 7.84 9.01 5.09
N ILE A 8 7.26 10.13 5.52
CA ILE A 8 6.25 10.88 4.77
C ILE A 8 6.72 11.33 3.38
N ASN A 9 8.03 11.51 3.18
CA ASN A 9 8.65 11.95 1.92
C ASN A 9 9.25 10.79 1.10
N ARG A 10 8.97 9.54 1.45
CA ARG A 10 9.45 8.36 0.73
C ARG A 10 8.29 7.60 0.12
N PRO A 11 8.46 7.05 -1.10
CA PRO A 11 7.39 6.33 -1.77
C PRO A 11 6.99 5.07 -1.00
N LEU A 12 5.72 4.70 -1.10
CA LEU A 12 5.14 3.54 -0.42
C LEU A 12 5.56 2.18 -1.02
N THR A 13 6.33 2.18 -2.11
CA THR A 13 6.76 0.99 -2.85
C THR A 13 7.26 -0.11 -1.92
N LYS A 14 8.17 0.23 -1.00
CA LYS A 14 8.76 -0.74 -0.07
C LYS A 14 7.72 -1.32 0.90
N ALA A 15 6.82 -0.48 1.41
CA ALA A 15 5.76 -0.93 2.31
C ALA A 15 4.83 -1.91 1.60
N PHE A 16 4.41 -1.59 0.38
CA PHE A 16 3.54 -2.45 -0.42
C PHE A 16 4.21 -3.75 -0.82
N THR A 17 5.49 -3.73 -1.22
CA THR A 17 6.25 -4.96 -1.50
C THR A 17 6.33 -5.86 -0.27
N VAL A 18 6.67 -5.29 0.91
CA VAL A 18 6.77 -6.07 2.15
C VAL A 18 5.40 -6.62 2.56
N TYR A 19 4.34 -5.82 2.45
CA TYR A 19 2.97 -6.26 2.72
C TYR A 19 2.54 -7.40 1.80
N ALA A 20 2.86 -7.30 0.50
CA ALA A 20 2.58 -8.36 -0.48
C ALA A 20 3.30 -9.67 -0.14
N GLY A 21 4.56 -9.60 0.29
CA GLY A 21 5.33 -10.74 0.80
C GLY A 21 4.66 -11.40 2.01
N MET A 22 4.25 -10.59 2.99
CA MET A 22 3.66 -11.07 4.25
C MET A 22 2.28 -11.71 4.07
N GLN A 23 1.39 -11.06 3.30
CA GLN A 23 -0.02 -11.45 3.23
C GLN A 23 -0.35 -12.33 2.03
N PHE A 24 0.41 -12.22 0.95
CA PHE A 24 0.08 -12.83 -0.35
C PHE A 24 1.20 -13.69 -0.93
N ALA A 25 2.12 -14.17 -0.09
CA ALA A 25 3.21 -15.08 -0.50
C ALA A 25 4.02 -14.54 -1.69
N ASP A 26 4.49 -13.29 -1.57
CA ASP A 26 5.31 -12.61 -2.59
C ASP A 26 4.62 -12.43 -3.95
N LYS A 27 3.27 -12.37 -3.96
CA LYS A 27 2.56 -11.91 -5.17
C LYS A 27 3.06 -10.54 -5.60
N PRO A 28 3.15 -10.29 -6.92
CA PRO A 28 3.58 -8.99 -7.42
C PRO A 28 2.59 -7.92 -6.98
N VAL A 29 3.13 -6.76 -6.57
CA VAL A 29 2.34 -5.58 -6.17
C VAL A 29 1.35 -5.17 -7.27
N SER A 30 1.68 -5.42 -8.54
CA SER A 30 0.80 -5.18 -9.69
C SER A 30 -0.49 -6.00 -9.70
N SER A 31 -0.56 -7.11 -8.94
CA SER A 31 -1.78 -7.90 -8.76
C SER A 31 -2.62 -7.45 -7.55
N LEU A 32 -2.19 -6.39 -6.87
CA LEU A 32 -2.86 -5.82 -5.70
C LEU A 32 -3.28 -4.38 -6.02
N ARG A 33 -4.43 -3.98 -5.47
CA ARG A 33 -4.93 -2.61 -5.53
C ARG A 33 -5.01 -2.07 -4.12
N PHE A 34 -4.38 -0.92 -3.90
CA PHE A 34 -4.35 -0.25 -2.61
C PHE A 34 -5.28 0.95 -2.66
N PHE A 35 -6.08 1.12 -1.62
CA PHE A 35 -7.07 2.18 -1.52
C PHE A 35 -6.89 2.96 -0.23
N LEU A 36 -6.92 4.28 -0.32
CA LEU A 36 -6.97 5.18 0.82
C LEU A 36 -8.27 5.95 0.74
N ASN A 37 -9.17 5.76 1.70
CA ASN A 37 -10.49 6.40 1.72
C ASN A 37 -11.32 6.16 0.43
N GLY A 38 -11.07 5.03 -0.25
CA GLY A 38 -11.71 4.67 -1.53
C GLY A 38 -10.97 5.14 -2.79
N ASP A 39 -9.94 5.99 -2.67
CA ASP A 39 -9.09 6.41 -3.78
C ASP A 39 -7.93 5.46 -4.01
N LEU A 40 -7.61 5.17 -5.27
CA LEU A 40 -6.52 4.27 -5.63
C LEU A 40 -5.16 4.92 -5.31
N VAL A 41 -4.33 4.17 -4.58
CA VAL A 41 -2.97 4.58 -4.21
C VAL A 41 -1.94 3.84 -5.05
N TRP A 42 -0.99 4.58 -5.62
CA TRP A 42 0.11 4.01 -6.37
C TRP A 42 1.35 3.80 -5.49
N PRO A 43 2.14 2.74 -5.72
CA PRO A 43 3.36 2.48 -4.95
C PRO A 43 4.41 3.58 -5.10
N SER A 44 4.37 4.36 -6.18
CA SER A 44 5.30 5.46 -6.42
C SER A 44 4.98 6.72 -5.63
N GLU A 45 3.76 6.83 -5.08
CA GLU A 45 3.33 8.00 -4.32
C GLU A 45 3.89 7.98 -2.91
N THR A 46 4.11 9.19 -2.37
CA THR A 46 4.56 9.39 -1.00
C THR A 46 3.39 9.64 -0.06
N PRO A 47 3.52 9.32 1.24
CA PRO A 47 2.48 9.64 2.21
C PRO A 47 2.12 11.13 2.27
N SER A 48 3.08 12.02 2.01
CA SER A 48 2.86 13.47 1.95
C SER A 48 1.92 13.85 0.80
N GLU A 49 2.12 13.29 -0.39
CA GLU A 49 1.28 13.54 -1.57
C GLU A 49 -0.15 13.02 -1.36
N LEU A 50 -0.29 11.90 -0.66
CA LEU A 50 -1.57 11.29 -0.31
C LEU A 50 -2.25 11.95 0.89
N GLY A 51 -1.57 12.86 1.59
CA GLY A 51 -2.09 13.48 2.83
C GLY A 51 -2.28 12.50 3.99
N LEU A 52 -1.54 11.39 4.01
CA LEU A 52 -1.59 10.36 5.05
C LEU A 52 -1.15 10.92 6.41
N LYS A 53 -1.95 10.65 7.43
CA LYS A 53 -1.70 10.98 8.83
C LYS A 53 -1.27 9.74 9.61
N ASP A 54 -0.87 9.97 10.86
CA ASP A 54 -0.74 8.87 11.80
C ASP A 54 -2.08 8.16 11.99
N ASP A 55 -2.02 6.83 12.11
CA ASP A 55 -3.18 5.93 12.27
C ASP A 55 -4.08 5.78 11.02
N ASP A 56 -3.76 6.45 9.90
CA ASP A 56 -4.48 6.21 8.64
C ASP A 56 -4.30 4.76 8.15
N THR A 57 -5.37 4.22 7.57
CA THR A 57 -5.42 2.84 7.09
C THR A 57 -5.54 2.81 5.58
N ILE A 58 -4.73 1.95 4.94
CA ILE A 58 -4.81 1.66 3.51
C ILE A 58 -5.41 0.28 3.35
N GLU A 59 -6.52 0.20 2.60
CA GLU A 59 -7.18 -1.04 2.26
C GLU A 59 -6.46 -1.69 1.07
N CYS A 60 -6.34 -3.02 1.08
CA CYS A 60 -5.76 -3.78 -0.01
C CYS A 60 -6.77 -4.78 -0.55
N MET A 61 -6.96 -4.79 -1.86
CA MET A 61 -7.72 -5.82 -2.57
C MET A 61 -6.81 -6.57 -3.54
N VAL A 62 -7.00 -7.89 -3.63
CA VAL A 62 -6.36 -8.71 -4.65
C VAL A 62 -7.19 -8.58 -5.92
N GLU A 63 -6.59 -8.19 -7.04
CA GLU A 63 -7.31 -8.28 -8.31
C GLU A 63 -7.62 -9.75 -8.57
N PRO A 64 -8.89 -10.11 -8.88
CA PRO A 64 -9.20 -11.46 -9.29
C PRO A 64 -8.43 -11.74 -10.57
N SER A 65 -7.40 -12.59 -10.46
CA SER A 65 -6.79 -13.23 -11.60
C SER A 65 -7.87 -14.08 -12.24
N GLY A 66 -8.39 -13.62 -13.39
CA GLY A 66 -9.28 -14.42 -14.24
C GLY A 66 -8.64 -15.74 -14.63
#